data_AF-A0A964CV82-F1
#
_entry.id   AF-A0A964CV82-F1
#
_cell.length_a   1.000
_cell.length_b   1.000
_cell.length_c   1.000
_cell.angle_alpha   90.00
_cell.angle_beta   90.00
_cell.angle_gamma   90.00
#
_symmetry.space_group_name_H-M   'P 1'
#
loop_
_entity.id
_entity.type
_entity.pdbx_description
1 polymer ?
#
loop_
_entity_poly.entity_id
_entity_poly.type
_entity_poly.pdbx_seq_one_letter_code
_entity_poly.pdbx_strand_id
1 'polypeptide(L)'
;MSQGAIPDESPRNLQEQLILEDAKAGNCRSIQGGPDDILGDVSRLVAIYGGNPEDWYKITSIQAFAINGASVQVHWFENKQILQQVELKFKRQYPKTASKNL
;
A
#
# COMPACT_ATOMS: atom_id res chain seq x y z
N MET A 1 -4.00 12.37 -19.47
CA MET A 1 -4.75 11.10 -19.40
C MET A 1 -5.05 10.85 -17.94
N SER A 2 -6.32 10.69 -17.57
CA SER A 2 -6.69 10.30 -16.20
C SER A 2 -6.20 8.88 -15.95
N GLN A 3 -5.36 8.69 -14.95
CA GLN A 3 -4.91 7.38 -14.53
C GLN A 3 -6.15 6.60 -14.03
N GLY A 4 -6.44 5.45 -14.65
CA GLY A 4 -7.59 4.61 -14.30
C GLY A 4 -7.41 3.87 -12.97
N ALA A 5 -8.31 2.93 -12.70
CA ALA A 5 -8.21 2.04 -11.53
C ALA A 5 -6.94 1.20 -11.64
N ILE A 6 -6.17 1.11 -10.54
CA ILE A 6 -5.03 0.21 -10.49
C ILE A 6 -5.48 -1.09 -9.83
N PRO A 7 -5.40 -2.25 -10.52
CA PRO A 7 -5.83 -3.51 -9.94
C PRO A 7 -4.93 -3.92 -8.77
N ASP A 8 -5.51 -4.65 -7.83
CA ASP A 8 -4.79 -5.25 -6.72
C ASP A 8 -3.77 -6.28 -7.22
N GLU A 9 -2.56 -6.24 -6.66
CA GLU A 9 -1.57 -7.29 -6.86
C GLU A 9 -1.96 -8.56 -6.09
N SER A 10 -1.88 -9.71 -6.75
CA SER A 10 -1.98 -11.02 -6.08
C SER A 10 -0.62 -11.44 -5.51
N PRO A 11 -0.56 -12.06 -4.31
CA PRO A 11 0.68 -12.58 -3.76
C PRO A 11 1.24 -13.68 -4.69
N ARG A 12 2.55 -13.67 -4.91
CA ARG A 12 3.22 -14.60 -5.85
C ARG A 12 3.91 -15.76 -5.14
N ASN A 13 3.98 -15.73 -3.82
CA ASN A 13 4.58 -16.76 -2.97
C ASN A 13 3.95 -16.74 -1.57
N LEU A 14 4.24 -17.76 -0.78
CA LEU A 14 3.71 -17.91 0.57
C LEU A 14 4.09 -16.74 1.47
N GLN A 15 5.30 -16.21 1.37
CA GLN A 15 5.76 -15.08 2.19
C GLN A 15 4.95 -13.80 1.90
N GLU A 16 4.67 -13.51 0.63
CA GLU A 16 3.79 -12.41 0.20
C GLU A 16 2.35 -12.61 0.70
N GLN A 17 1.85 -13.85 0.69
CA GLN A 17 0.54 -14.17 1.25
C GLN A 17 0.51 -13.94 2.77
N LEU A 18 1.53 -14.40 3.50
CA LEU A 18 1.59 -14.28 4.96
C LEU A 18 1.65 -12.83 5.43
N ILE A 19 2.46 -11.99 4.79
CA ILE A 19 2.53 -10.55 5.16
C ILE A 19 1.23 -9.81 4.82
N LEU A 20 0.52 -10.23 3.76
CA LEU A 20 -0.79 -9.69 3.42
C LEU A 20 -1.84 -10.02 4.47
N GLU A 21 -1.96 -11.31 4.85
CA GLU A 21 -2.91 -11.74 5.87
C GLU A 21 -2.59 -11.13 7.24
N ASP A 22 -1.32 -11.02 7.61
CA ASP A 22 -0.88 -10.34 8.84
C ASP A 22 -1.32 -8.87 8.86
N ALA A 23 -1.11 -8.14 7.76
CA ALA A 23 -1.52 -6.74 7.64
C ALA A 23 -3.05 -6.58 7.71
N LYS A 24 -3.80 -7.49 7.07
CA LYS A 24 -5.28 -7.52 7.12
C LYS A 24 -5.82 -7.93 8.49
N ALA A 25 -5.06 -8.69 9.28
CA ALA A 25 -5.39 -9.02 10.67
C ALA A 25 -5.18 -7.84 11.64
N GLY A 26 -4.76 -6.67 11.15
CA GLY A 26 -4.63 -5.44 11.94
C GLY A 26 -3.19 -5.03 12.21
N ASN A 27 -2.19 -5.78 11.74
CA ASN A 27 -0.76 -5.41 11.87
C ASN A 27 -0.33 -4.42 10.78
N CYS A 28 -1.08 -3.33 10.63
CA CYS A 28 -0.86 -2.27 9.67
C CYS A 28 -1.03 -0.89 10.31
N ARG A 29 -0.63 0.16 9.59
CA ARG A 29 -0.81 1.54 10.02
C ARG A 29 -1.07 2.46 8.83
N SER A 30 -1.82 3.53 9.08
CA SER A 30 -1.89 4.66 8.14
C SER A 30 -0.55 5.39 8.12
N ILE A 31 -0.12 5.80 6.93
CA ILE A 31 1.08 6.62 6.73
C ILE A 31 0.79 7.97 6.06
N GLN A 32 -0.43 8.15 5.54
CA GLN A 32 -0.90 9.38 4.92
C GLN A 32 -2.43 9.32 4.78
N GLY A 33 -3.09 10.46 4.61
CA GLY A 33 -4.54 10.55 4.45
C GLY A 33 -5.24 11.08 5.70
N GLY A 34 -6.53 11.39 5.56
CA GLY A 34 -7.29 12.10 6.59
C GLY A 34 -7.51 13.58 6.27
N PRO A 35 -8.30 14.28 7.11
CA PRO A 35 -8.60 15.70 6.92
C PRO A 35 -7.36 16.60 6.99
N ASP A 36 -6.33 16.20 7.74
CA ASP A 36 -5.11 17.01 7.96
C ASP A 36 -3.97 16.73 6.97
N ASP A 37 -4.04 15.64 6.18
CA ASP A 37 -2.98 15.22 5.25
C ASP A 37 -3.59 14.47 4.05
N ILE A 38 -4.32 15.23 3.23
CA ILE A 38 -5.03 14.73 2.06
C ILE A 38 -4.07 14.03 1.08
N LEU A 39 -4.46 12.85 0.60
CA LEU A 39 -3.67 12.09 -0.38
C LEU A 39 -3.54 12.85 -1.70
N GLY A 40 -2.36 12.84 -2.30
CA GLY A 40 -2.15 13.41 -3.64
C GLY A 40 -3.03 12.75 -4.72
N ASP A 41 -3.34 11.46 -4.55
CA ASP A 41 -4.20 10.69 -5.46
C ASP A 41 -5.69 10.78 -5.13
N VAL A 42 -6.10 11.57 -4.13
CA VAL A 42 -7.46 11.51 -3.57
C VAL A 42 -8.54 11.79 -4.60
N SER A 43 -8.33 12.77 -5.50
CA SER A 43 -9.33 13.14 -6.51
C SER A 43 -9.60 11.98 -7.46
N ARG A 44 -8.57 11.18 -7.77
CA ARG A 44 -8.68 9.97 -8.59
C ARG A 44 -9.40 8.85 -7.83
N LEU A 45 -9.04 8.64 -6.56
CA LEU A 45 -9.68 7.64 -5.72
C LEU A 45 -11.19 7.91 -5.57
N VAL A 46 -11.56 9.16 -5.30
CA VAL A 46 -12.98 9.57 -5.21
C VAL A 46 -13.69 9.42 -6.55
N ALA A 47 -13.06 9.79 -7.67
CA ALA A 47 -13.67 9.65 -9.00
C ALA A 47 -13.92 8.20 -9.40
N ILE A 48 -13.08 7.26 -8.96
CA ILE A 48 -13.15 5.84 -9.35
C ILE A 48 -13.96 5.01 -8.34
N TYR A 49 -13.73 5.23 -7.05
CA TYR A 49 -14.24 4.39 -5.98
C TYR A 49 -15.26 5.11 -5.08
N GLY A 50 -15.41 6.43 -5.20
CA GLY A 50 -16.33 7.23 -4.39
C GLY A 50 -15.78 7.62 -3.00
N GLY A 51 -16.70 7.95 -2.10
CA GLY A 51 -16.39 8.42 -0.73
C GLY A 51 -15.90 9.87 -0.67
N ASN A 52 -15.60 10.35 0.54
CA ASN A 52 -15.06 11.70 0.72
C ASN A 52 -13.53 11.67 0.73
N PRO A 53 -12.88 12.76 0.26
CA PRO A 53 -11.43 12.86 0.26
C PRO A 53 -10.75 12.61 1.62
N GLU A 54 -11.36 13.11 2.69
CA GLU A 54 -10.83 13.02 4.06
C GLU A 54 -10.93 11.61 4.66
N ASP A 55 -11.71 10.71 4.07
CA ASP A 55 -11.89 9.34 4.57
C ASP A 55 -10.85 8.37 3.99
N TRP A 56 -10.07 8.81 3.00
CA TRP A 56 -9.09 7.99 2.30
C TRP A 56 -7.72 8.06 2.98
N TYR A 57 -7.16 6.87 3.23
CA TYR A 57 -5.86 6.68 3.87
C TYR A 57 -4.97 5.77 3.04
N LYS A 58 -3.67 6.05 3.08
CA LYS A 58 -2.64 5.14 2.59
C LYS A 58 -2.17 4.28 3.74
N ILE A 59 -2.33 2.98 3.61
CA ILE A 59 -1.98 2.01 4.64
C ILE A 59 -0.68 1.29 4.25
N THR A 60 0.09 0.88 5.26
CA THR A 60 1.26 0.01 5.11
C THR A 60 1.29 -1.06 6.19
N SER A 61 1.85 -2.24 5.89
CA SER A 61 2.16 -3.26 6.90
C SER A 61 3.19 -2.74 7.91
N ILE A 62 3.01 -3.08 9.19
CA ILE A 62 3.99 -2.73 10.24
C ILE A 62 5.29 -3.48 10.00
N GLN A 63 5.20 -4.78 9.66
CA GLN A 63 6.35 -5.60 9.35
C GLN A 63 6.76 -5.48 7.88
N ALA A 64 8.02 -5.82 7.62
CA ALA A 64 8.55 -6.03 6.30
C ALA A 64 9.26 -7.39 6.26
N PHE A 65 9.03 -8.16 5.19
CA PHE A 65 9.63 -9.49 5.04
C PHE A 65 10.80 -9.42 4.06
N ALA A 66 11.89 -10.12 4.36
CA ALA A 66 12.98 -10.32 3.42
C ALA A 66 12.58 -11.40 2.40
N ILE A 67 12.33 -11.01 1.15
CA ILE A 67 11.91 -11.92 0.06
C ILE A 67 12.82 -11.67 -1.14
N ASN A 68 13.56 -12.69 -1.56
CA ASN A 68 14.47 -12.63 -2.72
C ASN A 68 15.43 -11.42 -2.67
N GLY A 69 15.98 -11.12 -1.49
CA GLY A 69 16.92 -10.01 -1.29
C GLY A 69 16.29 -8.61 -1.20
N ALA A 70 14.95 -8.49 -1.26
CA ALA A 70 14.23 -7.25 -1.02
C ALA A 70 13.57 -7.25 0.36
N SER A 71 13.50 -6.09 1.00
CA SER A 71 12.55 -5.83 2.08
C SER A 71 11.18 -5.53 1.44
N VAL A 72 10.17 -6.33 1.76
CA VAL A 72 8.84 -6.27 1.15
C VAL A 72 7.81 -5.83 2.19
N GLN A 73 7.05 -4.79 1.86
CA GLN A 73 5.89 -4.32 2.64
C GLN A 73 4.64 -4.34 1.78
N VAL A 74 3.48 -4.45 2.41
CA VAL A 74 2.18 -4.32 1.73
C VAL A 74 1.70 -2.89 1.87
N HIS A 75 1.16 -2.33 0.80
CA HIS A 75 0.55 -1.01 0.77
C HIS A 75 -0.81 -1.09 0.07
N TRP A 76 -1.79 -0.31 0.52
CA TRP A 76 -3.06 -0.13 -0.17
C TRP A 76 -3.66 1.23 0.18
N PHE A 77 -4.74 1.60 -0.51
CA PHE A 77 -5.60 2.69 -0.10
C PHE A 77 -6.84 2.16 0.59
N GLU A 78 -7.23 2.77 1.70
CA GLU A 78 -8.41 2.40 2.48
C GLU A 78 -9.30 3.61 2.68
N ASN A 79 -10.57 3.50 2.33
CA ASN A 79 -11.58 4.43 2.79
C ASN A 79 -12.19 3.89 4.10
N LYS A 80 -11.94 4.58 5.21
CA LYS A 80 -12.39 4.10 6.53
C LYS A 80 -13.89 4.23 6.77
N GLN A 81 -14.57 5.11 6.03
CA GLN A 81 -16.00 5.32 6.18
C GLN A 81 -16.81 4.23 5.48
N ILE A 82 -16.37 3.78 4.29
CA ILE A 82 -17.05 2.72 3.51
C ILE A 82 -16.35 1.36 3.61
N LEU A 83 -15.29 1.25 4.45
CA LEU A 83 -14.49 0.04 4.68
C LEU A 83 -13.95 -0.60 3.39
N GLN A 84 -13.63 0.24 2.40
CA GLN A 84 -13.17 -0.22 1.09
C GLN A 84 -11.65 -0.17 1.02
N GLN A 85 -11.03 -1.28 0.61
CA GLN A 85 -9.59 -1.40 0.38
C GLN A 85 -9.33 -1.62 -1.11
N VAL A 86 -8.41 -0.84 -1.70
CA VAL A 86 -8.12 -0.85 -3.14
C VAL A 86 -6.65 -0.60 -3.44
N GLU A 87 -6.25 -1.02 -4.63
CA GLU A 87 -4.93 -0.82 -5.24
C GLU A 87 -3.79 -1.37 -4.39
N LEU A 88 -4.00 -2.57 -3.86
CA LEU A 88 -3.03 -3.27 -3.04
C LEU A 88 -1.75 -3.60 -3.84
N LYS A 89 -0.59 -3.30 -3.24
CA LYS A 89 0.72 -3.51 -3.85
C LYS A 89 1.74 -4.05 -2.87
N PHE A 90 2.64 -4.87 -3.37
CA PHE A 90 3.83 -5.31 -2.65
C PHE A 90 5.01 -4.38 -2.97
N LYS A 91 5.29 -3.44 -2.07
CA LYS A 91 6.43 -2.53 -2.22
C LYS A 91 7.72 -3.25 -1.88
N ARG A 92 8.66 -3.29 -2.83
CA ARG A 92 9.96 -3.96 -2.68
C ARG A 92 11.07 -2.92 -2.61
N GLN A 93 11.89 -3.00 -1.57
CA GLN A 93 13.06 -2.16 -1.40
C GLN A 93 14.30 -3.03 -1.34
N TYR A 94 15.15 -2.90 -2.35
CA TYR A 94 16.46 -3.55 -2.38
C TYR A 94 17.48 -2.70 -1.62
N PRO A 95 18.40 -3.32 -0.87
CA PRO A 95 19.50 -2.59 -0.27
C PRO A 95 20.31 -1.90 -1.37
N LYS A 96 20.71 -0.65 -1.15
CA LYS A 96 21.65 0.03 -2.04
C LYS A 96 22.99 -0.69 -1.93
N THR A 97 23.38 -1.45 -2.95
CA THR A 97 24.74 -1.96 -3.06
C THR A 97 25.66 -0.75 -3.17
N ALA A 98 26.48 -0.49 -2.14
CA ALA A 98 27.55 0.49 -2.28
C ALA A 98 28.46 0.01 -3.40
N SER A 99 28.63 0.83 -4.44
CA SER A 99 29.58 0.54 -5.52
C SER A 99 30.96 0.43 -4.87
N LYS A 100 31.50 -0.79 -4.77
CA LYS A 100 32.90 -0.99 -4.42
C LYS A 100 33.69 -0.50 -5.62
N ASN A 101 34.20 0.73 -5.53
CA ASN A 101 35.31 1.15 -6.39
C ASN A 101 36.49 0.25 -5.99
N LEU A 102 36.76 -0.76 -6.83
CA LEU A 102 38.00 -1.53 -6.83
C LEU A 102 39.05 -0.76 -7.62
#